data_AF-A0A2N1MG27-F1
#
_entry.id   AF-A0A2N1MG27-F1
#
_cell.length_a   1.000
_cell.length_b   1.000
_cell.length_c   1.000
_cell.angle_alpha   90.00
_cell.angle_beta   90.00
_cell.angle_gamma   90.00
#
_symmetry.space_group_name_H-M   'P 1'
#
loop_
_entity.id
_entity.type
_entity.pdbx_description
1 polymer ?
#
loop_
_entity_poly.entity_id
_entity_poly.type
_entity_poly.pdbx_seq_one_letter_code
_entity_poly.pdbx_strand_id
1 'polypeptide(L)' 'MKGERVKYLAIMDINNNNQLSDFRDEVVGFKLYNIGVRSYNDLLISVDKFIKNID' A
#
# COMPACT_ATOMS: atom_id res chain seq x y z
N MET A 1 19.00 -11.54 -10.18
CA MET A 1 19.22 -10.27 -9.45
C MET A 1 18.29 -10.26 -8.25
N LYS A 2 18.77 -10.09 -7.02
CA LYS A 2 17.87 -9.85 -5.88
C LYS A 2 17.31 -8.45 -6.05
N GLY A 3 16.08 -8.35 -6.57
CA GLY A 3 15.38 -7.07 -6.71
C GLY A 3 15.29 -6.36 -5.35
N GLU A 4 15.43 -5.05 -5.36
CA GLU A 4 15.26 -4.23 -4.16
C GLU A 4 13.84 -4.45 -3.60
N ARG A 5 13.76 -4.86 -2.32
CA ARG A 5 12.48 -5.13 -1.67
C ARG A 5 11.96 -3.83 -1.06
N VAL A 6 10.85 -3.33 -1.59
CA VAL A 6 10.15 -2.17 -1.03
C VAL A 6 9.24 -2.63 0.11
N LYS A 7 9.28 -1.91 1.24
CA LYS A 7 8.39 -2.16 2.39
C LYS A 7 7.20 -1.23 2.32
N TYR A 8 6.01 -1.79 2.52
CA TYR A 8 4.77 -1.03 2.59
C TYR A 8 4.04 -1.28 3.91
N LEU A 9 3.43 -0.22 4.45
CA LEU A 9 2.43 -0.29 5.50
C LEU A 9 1.06 -0.02 4.87
N ALA A 10 0.13 -0.95 5.06
CA ALA A 10 -1.22 -0.84 4.53
C ALA A 10 -2.15 -0.27 5.60
N ILE A 11 -2.92 0.75 5.25
CA ILE A 11 -4.06 1.20 6.05
C ILE A 11 -5.31 0.56 5.48
N MET A 12 -5.94 -0.31 6.28
CA MET A 12 -7.22 -0.93 5.96
C MET A 12 -8.31 -0.13 6.65
N ASP A 13 -9.07 0.65 5.87
CA ASP A 13 -10.26 1.31 6.39
C ASP A 13 -11.46 0.36 6.29
N ILE A 14 -12.05 0.04 7.44
CA ILE A 14 -13.26 -0.79 7.53
C ILE A 14 -14.52 0.09 7.40
N ASN A 15 -14.40 1.40 7.66
CA ASN A 15 -15.53 2.33 7.75
C ASN A 15 -15.63 3.32 6.57
N ASN A 16 -15.02 2.99 5.42
CA ASN A 16 -15.17 3.59 4.08
C ASN A 16 -15.02 5.12 3.93
N ASN A 17 -14.66 5.86 4.98
CA ASN A 17 -14.63 7.32 4.96
C ASN A 17 -13.27 7.90 5.35
N ASN A 18 -12.33 7.08 5.83
CA ASN A 18 -10.99 7.56 6.15
C ASN A 18 -10.14 7.51 4.88
N GLN A 19 -9.68 8.68 4.45
CA GLN A 19 -8.76 8.82 3.34
C GLN A 19 -7.31 8.72 3.84
N LEU A 20 -6.39 8.32 2.96
CA LEU A 20 -4.97 8.29 3.29
C LEU A 20 -4.44 9.66 3.73
N SER A 21 -5.08 10.75 3.25
CA SER A 21 -4.79 12.13 3.65
C SER A 21 -5.04 12.40 5.14
N ASP A 22 -5.92 11.63 5.77
CA ASP A 22 -6.25 11.79 7.18
C ASP A 22 -5.09 11.29 8.08
N PHE A 23 -4.18 10.49 7.53
CA PHE A 23 -2.99 9.93 8.19
C PHE A 23 -1.69 10.59 7.72
N ARG A 24 -1.75 11.89 7.40
CA ARG A 24 -0.61 12.62 6.81
C ARG A 24 0.66 12.52 7.66
N ASP A 25 0.52 12.64 8.97
CA ASP A 25 1.65 12.67 9.89
C ASP A 25 2.32 11.29 9.97
N GLU A 26 1.53 10.22 10.00
CA GLU A 26 1.99 8.83 9.94
C GLU A 26 2.71 8.57 8.61
N VAL A 27 2.12 8.97 7.48
CA VAL A 27 2.72 8.82 6.14
C VAL A 27 4.11 9.47 6.09
N VAL A 28 4.25 10.68 6.63
CA VAL A 28 5.54 11.39 6.69
C VAL A 28 6.52 10.67 7.62
N GLY A 29 6.06 10.23 8.79
CA GLY A 29 6.89 9.51 9.76
C GLY A 29 7.48 8.22 9.19
N PHE A 30 6.66 7.40 8.53
CA PHE A 30 7.11 6.12 7.95
C PHE A 30 8.03 6.30 6.74
N LYS A 31 7.90 7.41 6.00
CA LYS A 31 8.78 7.72 4.87
C LYS A 31 10.25 7.86 5.29
N LEU A 32 10.52 8.35 6.51
CA LEU A 32 11.87 8.45 7.08
C LEU A 32 12.54 7.08 7.26
N TYR A 33 11.74 6.02 7.40
CA TYR A 33 12.20 4.64 7.56
C TYR A 33 12.21 3.84 6.26
N ASN A 34 12.06 4.51 5.10
CA ASN A 34 11.93 3.88 3.79
C ASN A 34 10.74 2.90 3.71
N ILE A 35 9.65 3.23 4.40
CA ILE A 35 8.39 2.49 4.37
C ILE A 35 7.34 3.36 3.68
N GLY A 36 6.77 2.85 2.58
CA GLY A 36 5.66 3.52 1.91
C GLY A 36 4.34 3.21 2.61
N VAL A 37 3.56 4.23 2.98
CA VAL A 37 2.19 4.03 3.48
C VAL A 37 1.22 4.14 2.32
N ARG A 38 0.32 3.16 2.17
CA ARG A 38 -0.72 3.13 1.13
C ARG A 38 -2.03 2.58 1.67
N SER A 39 -3.14 2.83 0.97
CA SER A 39 -4.37 2.12 1.28
C SER A 39 -4.20 0.63 1.01
N TYR A 40 -4.91 -0.20 1.77
CA TYR A 40 -4.99 -1.63 1.51
C TYR A 40 -5.43 -1.92 0.07
N ASN A 41 -6.42 -1.19 -0.43
CA ASN A 41 -6.96 -1.38 -1.78
C ASN A 41 -5.94 -1.09 -2.88
N ASP A 42 -4.99 -0.17 -2.67
CA ASP A 42 -3.91 0.10 -3.63
C ASP A 42 -2.85 -1.01 -3.66
N LEU A 43 -2.69 -1.74 -2.56
CA LEU A 43 -1.75 -2.86 -2.44
C LEU A 43 -2.40 -4.21 -2.75
N LEU A 44 -3.74 -4.25 -2.77
CA LEU A 44 -4.49 -5.44 -3.07
C LEU A 44 -4.30 -5.79 -4.54
N ILE A 45 -3.47 -6.81 -4.79
CA ILE A 45 -3.37 -7.44 -6.10
C ILE A 45 -4.69 -8.19 -6.32
N SER A 46 -5.55 -7.64 -7.18
CA SER A 46 -6.73 -8.36 -7.66
C SER A 46 -6.28 -9.65 -8.34
N VAL A 47 -6.70 -10.79 -7.78
CA VAL A 47 -6.40 -12.13 -8.30
C VAL A 47 -6.78 -12.24 -9.77
N ASP A 48 -7.92 -11.67 -10.16
CA ASP A 48 -8.42 -11.67 -11.54
C ASP A 48 -7.50 -10.89 -12.51
N LYS A 49 -6.90 -9.78 -12.06
CA LYS A 49 -5.94 -9.00 -12.87
C LYS A 49 -4.57 -9.68 -12.95
N PHE A 50 -4.17 -10.42 -11.92
CA PHE A 50 -2.90 -11.13 -11.90
C PHE A 50 -2.91 -12.33 -12.85
N ILE A 51 -3.99 -13.12 -12.85
CA ILE A 51 -4.13 -14.30 -13.73
C ILE A 51 -4.15 -13.89 -15.21
N LYS A 52 -4.81 -12.78 -15.56
CA LYS A 52 -4.87 -12.26 -16.95
C LYS A 52 -3.52 -11.82 -17.53
N ASN A 53 -2.48 -11.62 -16.71
CA ASN A 53 -1.15 -11.24 -17.18
C ASN A 53 -0.16 -12.42 -17.21
N ILE A 54 -0.66 -13.66 -17.04
CA ILE A 54 0.14 -14.89 -17.08
C ILE A 54 -0.12 -15.70 -18.37
N ASP A 55 -1.05 -15.26 -19.23
CA ASP A 55 -1.24 -15.81 -20.59
C ASP A 55 -0.12 -15.40 -21.56
#